data_AF-A0A8T4NMK8-F1
#
_entry.id   AF-A0A8T4NMK8-F1
#
_cell.length_a   1.000
_cell.length_b   1.000
_cell.length_c   1.000
_cell.angle_alpha   90.00
_cell.angle_beta   90.00
_cell.angle_gamma   90.00
#
_symmetry.space_group_name_H-M   'P 1'
#
loop_
_entity.id
_entity.type
_entity.pdbx_description
1 polymer ?
#
loop_
_entity_poly.entity_id
_entity_poly.type
_entity_poly.pdbx_seq_one_letter_code
_entity_poly.pdbx_strand_id
1 'polypeptide(L)'
;MNSKERLKLSWKITNHINKKFCKNRLIIDKILFFNSIRKSKGCGVVHGFYDSNSKMIGIKNDISLIEQIETLCHELTHAYQHQIEKNNKLVHNKVGNKIFSKFMKSTEDILKISLSR
;
A
#
# COMPACT_ATOMS: atom_id res chain seq x y z
N MET A 1 10.08 -13.17 -10.05
CA MET A 1 10.61 -11.94 -9.41
C MET A 1 11.12 -12.28 -8.02
N ASN A 2 12.37 -11.96 -7.70
CA ASN A 2 12.98 -12.22 -6.40
C ASN A 2 12.61 -11.14 -5.35
N SER A 3 12.97 -11.35 -4.08
CA SER A 3 12.60 -10.42 -2.99
C SER A 3 13.18 -9.00 -3.14
N LYS A 4 14.38 -8.85 -3.72
CA LYS A 4 14.98 -7.52 -3.95
C LYS A 4 14.21 -6.75 -5.03
N GLU A 5 13.82 -7.44 -6.11
CA GLU A 5 13.02 -6.87 -7.19
C GLU A 5 11.62 -6.47 -6.72
N ARG A 6 10.98 -7.32 -5.89
CA ARG A 6 9.68 -7.02 -5.29
C ARG A 6 9.75 -5.75 -4.42
N LEU A 7 10.75 -5.63 -3.56
CA LEU A 7 10.95 -4.44 -2.75
C LEU A 7 11.18 -3.17 -3.61
N LYS A 8 12.00 -3.28 -4.67
CA LYS A 8 12.21 -2.17 -5.62
C LYS A 8 10.90 -1.75 -6.29
N LEU A 9 10.07 -2.71 -6.71
CA LEU A 9 8.77 -2.44 -7.31
C LEU A 9 7.83 -1.76 -6.31
N SER A 10 7.74 -2.25 -5.06
CA SER A 10 6.93 -1.62 -4.01
C SER A 10 7.32 -0.16 -3.80
N TRP A 11 8.62 0.15 -3.67
CA TRP A 11 9.08 1.53 -3.55
C TRP A 11 8.78 2.38 -4.78
N LYS A 12 8.91 1.83 -6.00
CA LYS A 12 8.56 2.52 -7.24
C LYS A 12 7.08 2.92 -7.25
N ILE A 13 6.19 2.01 -6.83
CA ILE A 13 4.75 2.25 -6.72
C ILE A 13 4.46 3.32 -5.65
N THR A 14 5.01 3.16 -4.44
CA THR A 14 4.85 4.12 -3.34
C THR A 14 5.28 5.53 -3.75
N ASN A 15 6.44 5.67 -4.37
CA ASN A 15 6.95 6.96 -4.81
C ASN A 15 6.09 7.58 -5.92
N HIS A 16 5.61 6.77 -6.87
CA HIS A 16 4.71 7.23 -7.91
C HIS A 16 3.40 7.77 -7.33
N ILE A 17 2.77 7.03 -6.42
CA ILE A 17 1.54 7.44 -5.73
C ILE A 17 1.78 8.71 -4.91
N ASN A 18 2.87 8.77 -4.15
CA ASN A 18 3.21 9.92 -3.31
C ASN A 18 3.38 11.20 -4.15
N LYS A 19 4.11 11.10 -5.27
CA LYS A 19 4.30 12.21 -6.19
C LYS A 19 2.98 12.65 -6.83
N LYS A 20 2.20 11.70 -7.34
CA LYS A 20 1.00 11.99 -8.16
C LYS A 20 -0.19 12.46 -7.33
N PHE A 21 -0.41 11.88 -6.16
CA PHE A 21 -1.62 12.13 -5.37
C PHE A 21 -1.35 12.85 -4.05
N CYS A 22 -0.17 12.68 -3.47
CA CYS A 22 0.11 13.15 -2.11
C CYS A 22 0.95 14.44 -2.08
N LYS A 23 1.38 14.95 -3.24
CA LYS A 23 2.30 16.10 -3.37
C LYS A 23 3.60 15.91 -2.58
N ASN A 24 4.14 14.69 -2.55
CA ASN A 24 5.32 14.29 -1.77
C ASN A 24 5.18 14.48 -0.24
N ARG A 25 3.95 14.57 0.29
CA ARG A 25 3.70 14.74 1.73
C ARG A 25 3.47 13.41 2.46
N LEU A 26 3.31 12.30 1.73
CA LEU A 26 3.17 10.99 2.35
C LEU A 26 4.55 10.49 2.78
N ILE A 27 4.71 10.17 4.06
CA ILE A 27 5.98 9.69 4.61
C ILE A 27 5.84 8.20 4.87
N ILE A 28 6.64 7.38 4.18
CA ILE A 28 6.77 5.94 4.43
C ILE A 28 8.26 5.69 4.66
N ASP A 29 8.61 5.22 5.85
CA ASP A 29 10.02 5.04 6.25
C ASP A 29 10.51 3.62 5.91
N LYS A 30 9.60 2.64 5.85
CA LYS A 30 9.96 1.24 5.60
C LYS A 30 8.83 0.44 4.96
N ILE A 31 9.21 -0.44 4.03
CA ILE A 31 8.36 -1.51 3.48
C ILE A 31 9.02 -2.85 3.82
N LEU A 32 8.27 -3.78 4.42
CA LEU A 32 8.76 -5.11 4.77
C LEU A 32 7.84 -6.21 4.27
N PHE A 33 8.44 -7.34 3.93
CA PHE A 33 7.73 -8.57 3.58
C PHE A 33 7.76 -9.54 4.77
N PHE A 34 6.63 -10.10 5.16
CA PHE A 34 6.52 -11.02 6.30
C PHE A 34 5.83 -12.34 5.92
N ASN A 35 6.20 -13.44 6.60
CA ASN A 35 5.61 -14.77 6.38
C ASN A 35 4.62 -15.18 7.50
N SER A 36 4.62 -14.50 8.65
CA SER A 36 3.77 -14.87 9.80
C SER A 36 2.41 -14.17 9.75
N ILE A 37 1.33 -14.93 9.95
CA ILE A 37 -0.04 -14.40 10.01
C ILE A 37 -0.16 -13.41 11.18
N ARG A 38 -0.36 -12.12 10.88
CA ARG A 38 -0.92 -11.20 11.88
C ARG A 38 -2.43 -11.45 11.96
N LYS A 39 -2.89 -12.11 13.02
CA LYS A 39 -4.33 -12.12 13.34
C LYS A 39 -4.67 -10.76 13.97
N SER A 40 -5.45 -9.95 13.28
CA SER A 40 -6.11 -8.79 13.89
C SER A 40 -7.42 -9.25 14.53
N LYS A 41 -7.75 -8.79 15.74
CA LYS A 41 -9.05 -9.09 16.35
C LYS A 41 -10.14 -8.40 15.52
N GLY A 42 -10.97 -9.19 14.82
CA GLY A 42 -12.15 -8.68 14.09
C GLY A 42 -11.96 -8.38 12.60
N CYS A 43 -10.76 -8.57 12.05
CA CYS A 43 -10.53 -8.66 10.60
C CYS A 43 -9.93 -10.03 10.33
N GLY A 44 -10.27 -10.66 9.19
CA GLY A 44 -9.79 -12.00 8.82
C GLY A 44 -8.27 -12.09 8.65
N VAL A 45 -7.80 -13.00 7.79
CA VAL A 45 -6.37 -13.09 7.46
C VAL A 45 -5.90 -11.74 6.92
N VAL A 46 -4.98 -11.09 7.62
CA VAL A 46 -4.47 -9.77 7.27
C VAL A 46 -3.30 -9.93 6.30
N HIS A 47 -3.48 -9.49 5.05
CA HIS A 47 -2.44 -9.53 4.02
C HIS A 47 -1.42 -8.40 4.15
N GLY A 48 -1.74 -7.31 4.86
CA GLY A 48 -0.80 -6.21 5.12
C GLY A 48 -1.23 -5.30 6.25
N PHE A 49 -0.35 -4.36 6.61
CA PHE A 49 -0.67 -3.34 7.60
C PHE A 49 0.13 -2.07 7.36
N TYR A 50 -0.43 -0.94 7.77
CA TYR A 50 0.25 0.32 7.97
C TYR A 50 0.38 0.62 9.48
N ASP A 51 1.61 0.80 9.95
CA ASP A 51 1.91 1.27 11.30
C ASP A 51 2.14 2.78 11.27
N SER A 52 1.27 3.54 11.91
CA SER A 52 1.33 5.00 11.93
C SER A 52 2.45 5.59 12.79
N ASN A 53 2.95 4.85 13.78
CA ASN A 53 4.03 5.30 14.66
C ASN A 53 5.38 5.19 13.96
N SER A 54 5.62 4.05 13.31
CA SER A 54 6.87 3.77 12.59
C SER A 54 6.81 4.10 11.10
N LYS A 55 5.65 4.58 10.61
CA LYS A 55 5.36 4.89 9.19
C LYS A 55 5.76 3.77 8.25
N MET A 56 5.43 2.55 8.67
CA MET A 56 5.91 1.31 8.07
C MET A 56 4.76 0.55 7.44
N ILE A 57 5.00 0.00 6.25
CA ILE A 57 4.06 -0.91 5.57
C ILE A 57 4.60 -2.34 5.64
N GLY A 58 3.78 -3.25 6.15
CA GLY A 58 4.01 -4.68 6.06
C GLY A 58 3.15 -5.31 4.98
N ILE A 59 3.74 -6.22 4.18
CA ILE A 59 3.05 -6.99 3.14
C ILE A 59 3.36 -8.46 3.34
N LYS A 60 2.34 -9.32 3.26
CA LYS A 60 2.49 -10.77 3.33
C LYS A 60 3.25 -11.27 2.08
N ASN A 61 4.24 -12.13 2.29
CA ASN A 61 5.22 -12.49 1.25
C ASN A 61 4.81 -13.71 0.41
N ASP A 62 3.97 -14.59 0.96
CA ASP A 62 3.50 -15.86 0.38
C ASP A 62 2.16 -15.73 -0.39
N ILE A 63 1.75 -14.49 -0.73
CA ILE A 63 0.62 -14.22 -1.64
C ILE A 63 1.12 -13.83 -3.03
N SER A 64 0.24 -13.88 -4.04
CA SER A 64 0.61 -13.54 -5.40
C SER A 64 1.08 -12.09 -5.53
N LEU A 65 1.89 -11.79 -6.57
CA LEU A 65 2.40 -10.44 -6.78
C LEU A 65 1.27 -9.39 -6.89
N ILE A 66 0.19 -9.74 -7.59
CA ILE A 66 -0.98 -8.86 -7.75
C ILE A 66 -1.59 -8.57 -6.38
N GLU A 67 -1.81 -9.59 -5.55
CA GLU A 67 -2.34 -9.40 -4.19
C GLU A 67 -1.38 -8.58 -3.30
N GLN A 68 -0.06 -8.72 -3.47
CA GLN A 68 0.92 -7.88 -2.77
C GLN A 68 0.79 -6.40 -3.16
N ILE A 69 0.52 -6.12 -4.44
CA ILE A 69 0.35 -4.76 -4.94
C ILE A 69 -0.97 -4.16 -4.48
N GLU A 70 -2.06 -4.94 -4.52
CA GLU A 70 -3.35 -4.55 -3.96
C GLU A 70 -3.21 -4.23 -2.48
N THR A 71 -2.54 -5.10 -1.72
CA THR A 71 -2.23 -4.89 -0.32
C THR A 71 -1.43 -3.60 -0.12
N LEU A 72 -0.38 -3.36 -0.90
CA LEU A 72 0.40 -2.12 -0.82
C LEU A 72 -0.48 -0.88 -1.05
N CYS A 73 -1.34 -0.88 -2.08
CA CYS A 73 -2.23 0.24 -2.36
C CYS A 73 -3.28 0.45 -1.25
N HIS A 74 -3.75 -0.64 -0.64
CA HIS A 74 -4.65 -0.60 0.51
C HIS A 74 -3.97 0.08 1.70
N GLU A 75 -2.76 -0.35 2.07
CA GLU A 75 -2.02 0.24 3.19
C GLU A 75 -1.56 1.69 2.93
N LEU A 76 -1.23 2.04 1.68
CA LEU A 76 -0.98 3.43 1.29
C LEU A 76 -2.22 4.31 1.42
N THR A 77 -3.41 3.74 1.22
CA THR A 77 -4.67 4.46 1.44
C THR A 77 -4.85 4.79 2.93
N HIS A 78 -4.58 3.83 3.82
CA HIS A 78 -4.57 4.07 5.27
C HIS A 78 -3.55 5.13 5.67
N ALA A 79 -2.34 5.04 5.13
CA ALA A 79 -1.28 6.02 5.39
C ALA A 79 -1.68 7.43 4.93
N TYR A 80 -2.27 7.55 3.74
CA TYR A 80 -2.76 8.82 3.20
C TYR A 80 -3.89 9.40 4.07
N GLN A 81 -4.88 8.60 4.44
CA GLN A 81 -5.96 9.04 5.32
C GLN A 81 -5.43 9.53 6.67
N HIS A 82 -4.48 8.78 7.25
CA HIS A 82 -3.90 9.11 8.56
C HIS A 82 -3.01 10.37 8.53
N GLN A 83 -2.17 10.52 7.50
CA GLN A 83 -1.16 11.60 7.45
C GLN A 83 -1.67 12.88 6.79
N ILE A 84 -2.54 12.76 5.77
CA ILE A 84 -2.91 13.87 4.88
C ILE A 84 -4.36 14.30 5.11
N GLU A 85 -5.30 13.37 5.17
CA GLU A 85 -6.74 13.67 5.34
C GLU A 85 -7.20 13.57 6.81
N LYS A 86 -6.43 14.12 7.75
CA LYS A 86 -6.66 14.07 9.22
C LYS A 86 -8.06 14.46 9.72
N ASN A 87 -8.99 14.89 8.87
CA ASN A 87 -10.35 15.28 9.20
C ASN A 87 -11.38 14.46 8.41
N ASN A 88 -11.90 13.37 8.99
CA ASN A 88 -13.34 13.06 9.05
C ASN A 88 -13.61 11.65 9.60
N LYS A 89 -13.88 11.56 10.91
CA LYS A 89 -14.26 10.33 11.63
C LYS A 89 -15.52 9.61 11.09
N LEU A 90 -16.24 10.19 10.11
CA LEU A 90 -17.55 9.68 9.65
C LEU A 90 -17.63 9.31 8.16
N VAL A 91 -16.54 9.33 7.38
CA VAL A 91 -16.57 8.96 5.94
C VAL A 91 -15.42 8.02 5.53
N HIS A 92 -14.85 7.27 6.48
CA HIS A 92 -13.67 6.45 6.24
C HIS A 92 -13.85 5.41 5.11
N ASN A 93 -15.03 4.76 5.00
CA ASN A 93 -15.23 3.67 4.04
C ASN A 93 -15.44 4.14 2.60
N LYS A 94 -16.22 5.21 2.36
CA LYS A 94 -16.48 5.70 0.99
C LYS A 94 -15.26 6.44 0.42
N VAL A 95 -14.54 7.20 1.25
CA VAL A 95 -13.33 7.92 0.83
C VAL A 95 -12.17 6.94 0.59
N GLY A 96 -12.01 5.94 1.47
CA GLY A 96 -10.99 4.90 1.33
C GLY A 96 -11.10 4.12 0.01
N ASN A 97 -12.31 3.64 -0.33
CA ASN A 97 -12.52 2.91 -1.58
C ASN A 97 -12.20 3.76 -2.83
N LYS A 98 -12.59 5.04 -2.83
CA LYS A 98 -12.31 5.94 -3.96
C LYS A 98 -10.81 6.21 -4.14
N ILE A 99 -10.07 6.35 -3.03
CA ILE A 99 -8.61 6.56 -3.06
C ILE A 99 -7.91 5.28 -3.50
N PHE A 100 -8.30 4.13 -2.92
CA PHE A 100 -7.78 2.83 -3.31
C PHE A 100 -7.92 2.58 -4.82
N SER A 101 -9.12 2.79 -5.38
CA SER A 101 -9.33 2.62 -6.83
C SER A 101 -8.44 3.55 -7.67
N LYS A 102 -8.19 4.79 -7.22
CA LYS A 102 -7.25 5.71 -7.91
C LYS A 102 -5.81 5.22 -7.84
N PHE A 103 -5.39 4.70 -6.68
CA PHE A 103 -4.04 4.18 -6.48
C PHE A 103 -3.80 2.92 -7.32
N MET A 104 -4.75 1.99 -7.32
CA MET A 104 -4.71 0.78 -8.15
C MET A 104 -4.62 1.12 -9.64
N LYS A 105 -5.53 1.97 -10.15
CA LYS A 105 -5.50 2.38 -11.56
C LYS A 105 -4.19 3.04 -11.96
N SER A 106 -3.59 3.85 -11.08
CA SER A 106 -2.29 4.48 -11.35
C SER A 106 -1.11 3.51 -11.27
N THR A 107 -1.31 2.35 -10.65
CA THR A 107 -0.30 1.32 -10.50
C THR A 107 -0.32 0.36 -11.70
N GLU A 108 -1.48 0.12 -12.32
CA GLU A 108 -1.61 -0.69 -13.55
C GLU A 108 -0.64 -0.27 -14.66
N ASP A 109 -0.43 1.04 -14.85
CA ASP A 109 0.53 1.57 -15.83
C ASP A 109 1.98 1.14 -15.52
N ILE A 110 2.34 1.07 -14.24
CA ILE A 110 3.67 0.59 -13.80
C ILE A 110 3.78 -0.92 -14.00
N LEU A 111 2.70 -1.66 -13.77
CA LEU A 111 2.67 -3.12 -13.89
C LEU A 111 2.78 -3.58 -15.32
N LYS A 112 2.09 -2.93 -16.27
CA LYS A 112 2.23 -3.23 -17.70
C LYS A 112 3.69 -3.14 -18.15
N ILE A 113 4.40 -2.08 -17.75
CA ILE A 113 5.81 -1.89 -18.10
C ILE A 113 6.72 -2.94 -17.42
N SER A 114 6.37 -3.37 -16.20
CA SER A 114 7.22 -4.25 -15.38
C SER A 114 6.97 -5.74 -15.65
N LEU A 115 5.86 -6.11 -16.27
CA LEU A 115 5.47 -7.49 -16.61
C LEU A 115 5.62 -7.82 -18.11
N SER A 116 5.83 -6.82 -18.97
CA SER A 116 6.15 -7.00 -20.40
C SER A 116 7.65 -7.18 -20.69
N ARG A 117 8.46 -7.45 -19.67
CA ARG A 117 9.89 -7.77 -19.76
C ARG A 117 10.14 -9.12 -19.12
#